data_AF-A0A1I7TEJ6-F1
#
_entry.id   AF-A0A1I7TEJ6-F1
#
_cell.length_a   1.000
_cell.length_b   1.000
_cell.length_c   1.000
_cell.angle_alpha   90.00
_cell.angle_beta   90.00
_cell.angle_gamma   90.00
#
_symmetry.space_group_name_H-M   'P 1'
#
loop_
_entity.id
_entity.type
_entity.pdbx_description
1 polymer ?
#
loop_
_entity_poly.entity_id
_entity_poly.type
_entity_poly.pdbx_seq_one_letter_code
_entity_poly.pdbx_strand_id
1 'polypeptide(L)'
;MSDRREKLSKMLDTTLKSFTTVLSESKDLAKLTRHSEMKLQKNEIDAIMARLIESTQKKVQEKTSKLIDENRICERFDQLEQLVEESEEMNKKLGRDVGYNFVKPKRDIAFHLAETVEDVLTEAETEIGRLEKELEAEDEEFARRKQILTELATVVESQQQKLWKSAEGSNST
;
A
#
# COMPACT_ATOMS: atom_id res chain seq x y z
N MET A 1 -18.45 12.78 -3.00
CA MET A 1 -18.64 12.08 -1.70
C MET A 1 -18.77 10.61 -2.04
N SER A 2 -18.05 9.72 -1.34
CA SER A 2 -18.20 8.27 -1.51
C SER A 2 -19.69 7.87 -1.45
N ASP A 3 -20.11 7.00 -2.36
CA ASP A 3 -21.50 6.50 -2.46
C ASP A 3 -21.95 5.86 -1.13
N ARG A 4 -21.01 5.19 -0.45
CA ARG A 4 -21.24 4.58 0.86
C ARG A 4 -21.41 5.61 1.96
N ARG A 5 -20.66 6.72 1.92
CA ARG A 5 -20.84 7.84 2.87
C ARG A 5 -22.22 8.45 2.73
N GLU A 6 -22.69 8.68 1.50
CA GLU A 6 -24.02 9.23 1.26
C GLU A 6 -25.13 8.28 1.74
N LYS A 7 -24.99 6.98 1.46
CA LYS A 7 -25.92 5.95 1.95
C LYS A 7 -25.96 5.90 3.48
N LEU A 8 -24.81 5.97 4.15
CA LEU A 8 -24.74 6.01 5.61
C LEU A 8 -25.46 7.25 6.16
N SER A 9 -25.18 8.44 5.60
CA SER A 9 -25.84 9.69 6.01
C SER A 9 -27.36 9.58 5.89
N LYS A 10 -27.86 9.14 4.73
CA LYS A 10 -29.30 8.97 4.50
C LYS A 10 -29.94 7.99 5.48
N MET A 11 -29.26 6.89 5.79
CA MET A 11 -29.76 5.88 6.72
C MET A 11 -29.82 6.41 8.16
N LEU A 12 -28.80 7.17 8.59
CA LEU A 12 -28.77 7.81 9.90
C LEU A 12 -29.88 8.87 10.03
N ASP A 13 -30.05 9.71 9.01
CA ASP A 13 -31.10 10.73 8.97
C ASP A 13 -32.49 10.11 9.00
N THR A 14 -32.70 9.02 8.24
CA THR A 14 -33.98 8.30 8.20
C THR A 14 -34.30 7.66 9.56
N THR A 15 -33.29 7.06 10.20
CA THR A 15 -33.44 6.43 11.51
C THR A 15 -33.75 7.47 12.58
N LEU A 16 -33.04 8.60 12.57
CA LEU A 16 -33.28 9.70 13.51
C LEU A 16 -34.68 10.30 13.31
N LYS A 17 -35.09 10.52 12.06
CA LYS A 17 -36.43 11.00 11.72
C LYS A 17 -37.51 10.04 12.25
N SER A 18 -37.38 8.75 11.97
CA SER A 18 -38.32 7.73 12.45
C SER A 18 -38.43 7.73 13.98
N PHE A 19 -37.30 7.75 14.68
CA PHE A 19 -37.28 7.83 16.14
C PHE A 19 -37.99 9.10 16.67
N THR A 20 -37.76 10.24 16.03
CA THR A 20 -38.36 11.52 16.45
C THR A 20 -39.85 11.62 16.15
N THR A 21 -40.32 10.95 15.10
CA THR A 21 -41.76 10.80 14.81
C THR A 21 -42.44 10.02 15.93
N VAL A 22 -41.86 8.90 16.37
CA VAL A 22 -42.40 8.10 17.48
C VAL A 22 -42.48 8.91 18.77
N LEU A 23 -41.45 9.71 19.08
CA LEU A 23 -41.47 10.59 20.25
C LEU A 23 -42.54 11.69 20.14
N SER A 24 -42.70 12.30 18.96
CA SER A 24 -43.73 13.33 18.71
C SER A 24 -45.15 12.81 18.86
N GLU A 25 -45.38 11.54 18.51
CA GLU A 25 -46.70 10.90 18.55
C GLU A 25 -47.04 10.27 19.92
N SER A 26 -46.07 10.20 20.84
CA SER A 26 -46.30 9.67 22.18
C SER A 26 -47.31 10.52 22.96
N LYS A 27 -48.32 9.84 23.51
CA LYS A 27 -49.35 10.46 24.37
C LYS A 27 -49.05 10.27 25.85
N ASP A 28 -47.89 9.73 26.20
CA ASP A 28 -47.63 9.28 27.58
C ASP A 28 -47.49 10.45 28.54
N LEU A 29 -46.85 11.54 28.11
CA LEU A 29 -46.76 12.77 28.91
C LEU A 29 -48.13 13.42 29.12
N ALA A 30 -48.98 13.41 28.09
CA ALA A 30 -50.34 13.92 28.17
C ALA A 30 -51.27 13.05 29.04
N LYS A 31 -51.02 11.73 29.10
CA LYS A 31 -51.70 10.83 30.05
C LYS A 31 -51.21 11.09 31.47
N LEU A 32 -49.90 11.23 31.65
CA LEU A 32 -49.28 11.45 32.97
C LEU A 32 -49.83 12.73 33.61
N THR A 33 -49.88 13.85 32.89
CA THR A 33 -50.39 15.12 33.42
C THR A 33 -51.85 15.06 33.84
N ARG A 34 -52.68 14.26 33.15
CA ARG A 34 -54.08 14.02 33.54
C ARG A 34 -54.20 13.19 34.81
N HIS A 35 -53.29 12.25 35.04
CA HIS A 35 -53.33 11.35 36.20
C HIS A 35 -52.63 11.91 37.44
N SER A 36 -51.67 12.82 37.29
CA SER A 36 -50.84 13.35 38.39
C SER A 36 -51.33 14.68 38.98
N GLU A 37 -52.56 15.12 38.64
CA GLU A 37 -53.12 16.43 39.01
C GLU A 37 -52.26 17.64 38.56
N MET A 38 -51.25 17.42 37.71
CA MET A 38 -50.45 18.47 37.11
C MET A 38 -51.32 19.22 36.09
N LYS A 39 -51.78 20.42 36.45
CA LYS A 39 -52.55 21.32 35.59
C LYS A 39 -51.69 21.98 34.49
N LEU A 40 -50.88 21.19 33.79
CA LEU A 40 -50.12 21.66 32.63
C LEU A 40 -51.04 21.84 31.44
N GLN A 41 -50.98 23.01 30.81
CA GLN A 41 -51.72 23.26 29.58
C GLN A 41 -51.10 22.47 28.43
N LYS A 42 -51.92 22.10 27.43
CA LYS A 42 -51.45 21.37 26.24
C LYS A 42 -50.22 22.04 25.59
N ASN A 43 -50.24 23.37 25.49
CA ASN A 43 -49.15 24.13 24.89
C ASN A 43 -47.83 23.99 25.66
N GLU A 44 -47.88 23.83 26.99
CA GLU A 44 -46.70 23.62 27.83
C GLU A 44 -46.14 22.20 27.66
N ILE A 45 -47.03 21.21 27.56
CA ILE A 45 -46.69 19.81 27.27
C ILE A 45 -46.02 19.73 25.89
N ASP A 46 -46.60 20.35 24.88
CA ASP A 46 -46.06 20.41 23.51
C ASP A 46 -44.68 21.10 23.50
N ALA A 47 -44.50 22.19 24.25
CA ALA A 47 -43.22 22.89 24.37
C ALA A 47 -42.13 22.10 25.13
N ILE A 48 -42.52 21.26 26.09
CA ILE A 48 -41.60 20.34 26.79
C ILE A 48 -41.18 19.21 25.85
N MET A 49 -42.13 18.60 25.13
CA MET A 49 -41.85 17.54 24.17
C MET A 49 -40.96 18.03 23.03
N ALA A 50 -41.23 19.22 22.48
CA ALA A 50 -40.40 19.82 21.44
C ALA A 50 -38.94 20.00 21.89
N ARG A 51 -38.73 20.54 23.10
CA ARG A 51 -37.37 20.71 23.68
C ARG A 51 -36.67 19.37 23.92
N LEU A 52 -37.41 18.36 24.39
CA LEU A 52 -36.86 17.03 24.62
C LEU A 52 -36.42 16.37 23.30
N ILE A 53 -37.25 16.47 22.26
CA ILE A 53 -36.95 15.95 20.92
C ILE A 53 -35.72 16.65 20.34
N GLU A 54 -35.68 17.98 20.36
CA GLU A 54 -34.56 18.76 19.85
C GLU A 54 -33.25 18.42 20.58
N SER A 55 -33.28 18.38 21.92
CA SER A 55 -32.10 18.02 22.73
C SER A 55 -31.62 16.60 22.43
N THR A 56 -32.55 15.66 22.24
CA THR A 56 -32.21 14.28 21.90
C THR A 56 -31.63 14.17 20.50
N GLN A 57 -32.21 14.85 19.50
CA GLN A 57 -31.69 14.89 18.14
C GLN A 57 -30.26 15.40 18.10
N LYS A 58 -30.00 16.54 18.75
CA LYS A 58 -28.67 17.14 18.80
C LYS A 58 -27.67 16.19 19.45
N LYS A 59 -28.02 15.57 20.58
CA LYS A 59 -27.13 14.65 21.30
C LYS A 59 -26.86 13.36 20.52
N VAL A 60 -27.84 12.84 19.79
CA VAL A 60 -27.67 11.67 18.91
C VAL A 60 -26.76 12.03 17.74
N GLN A 61 -26.97 13.17 17.09
CA GLN A 61 -26.11 13.64 16.00
C GLN A 61 -24.67 13.82 16.47
N GLU A 62 -24.44 14.52 17.59
CA GLU A 62 -23.11 14.72 18.17
C GLU A 62 -22.39 13.40 18.48
N LYS A 63 -23.09 12.46 19.14
CA LYS A 63 -22.51 11.13 19.43
C LYS A 63 -22.23 10.34 18.16
N THR A 64 -23.11 10.41 17.17
CA THR A 64 -22.95 9.68 15.91
C THR A 64 -21.76 10.22 15.13
N SER A 65 -21.64 11.55 14.99
CA SER A 65 -20.47 12.17 14.36
C SER A 65 -19.18 11.79 15.07
N LYS A 66 -19.17 11.85 16.41
CA LYS A 66 -18.00 11.44 17.20
C LYS A 66 -17.62 9.97 16.96
N LEU A 67 -18.59 9.06 16.87
CA LEU A 67 -18.32 7.65 16.56
C LEU A 67 -17.81 7.45 15.14
N ILE A 68 -18.33 8.20 14.17
CA ILE A 68 -17.85 8.19 12.77
C ILE A 68 -16.38 8.60 12.72
N ASP A 69 -16.02 9.67 13.44
CA ASP A 69 -14.67 10.21 13.48
C ASP A 69 -13.70 9.28 14.24
N GLU A 70 -14.07 8.82 15.43
CA GLU A 70 -13.24 7.92 16.26
C GLU A 70 -12.91 6.61 15.53
N ASN A 71 -13.86 6.06 14.79
CA ASN A 71 -13.67 4.81 14.05
C ASN A 71 -13.15 5.03 12.63
N ARG A 72 -12.96 6.29 12.22
CA ARG A 72 -12.52 6.69 10.88
C ARG A 72 -13.38 6.05 9.79
N ILE A 73 -14.70 6.00 10.00
CA ILE A 73 -15.63 5.28 9.11
C ILE A 73 -15.56 5.82 7.68
N CYS A 74 -15.47 7.15 7.54
CA CYS A 74 -15.32 7.81 6.26
C CYS A 74 -14.06 7.34 5.52
N GLU A 75 -12.90 7.30 6.20
CA GLU A 75 -11.63 6.85 5.61
C GLU A 75 -11.70 5.38 5.19
N ARG A 76 -12.30 4.52 6.04
CA ARG A 76 -12.49 3.10 5.74
C ARG A 76 -13.40 2.86 4.55
N PHE A 77 -14.42 3.70 4.35
CA PHE A 77 -15.28 3.62 3.17
C PHE A 77 -14.54 3.98 1.88
N ASP A 78 -13.70 5.01 1.91
CA ASP A 78 -12.89 5.39 0.74
C ASP A 78 -11.88 4.28 0.41
N GLN A 79 -11.18 3.75 1.42
CA GLN A 79 -10.26 2.61 1.24
C GLN A 79 -10.96 1.40 0.65
N LEU A 80 -12.18 1.12 1.09
CA LEU A 80 -12.95 -0.02 0.60
C LEU A 80 -13.48 0.20 -0.82
N GLU A 81 -13.83 1.43 -1.21
CA GLU A 81 -14.18 1.76 -2.59
C GLU A 81 -12.97 1.60 -3.50
N GLN A 82 -11.80 2.11 -3.09
CA GLN A 82 -10.55 1.92 -3.83
C GLN A 82 -10.20 0.43 -4.01
N LEU A 83 -10.26 -0.36 -2.94
CA LEU A 83 -9.98 -1.81 -3.03
C LEU A 83 -10.96 -2.55 -3.94
N VAL A 84 -12.23 -2.12 -3.99
CA VAL A 84 -13.22 -2.69 -4.90
C VAL A 84 -12.87 -2.34 -6.35
N GLU A 85 -12.55 -1.08 -6.63
CA GLU A 85 -12.15 -0.64 -7.98
C GLU A 85 -10.88 -1.36 -8.46
N GLU A 86 -9.84 -1.40 -7.63
CA GLU A 86 -8.58 -2.11 -7.92
C GLU A 86 -8.82 -3.60 -8.16
N SER A 87 -9.68 -4.23 -7.35
CA SER A 87 -10.03 -5.64 -7.51
C SER A 87 -10.79 -5.91 -8.80
N GLU A 88 -11.76 -5.06 -9.15
CA GLU A 88 -12.52 -5.18 -10.40
C GLU A 88 -11.62 -4.99 -11.63
N GLU A 89 -10.71 -4.02 -11.60
CA GLU A 89 -9.74 -3.80 -12.68
C GLU A 89 -8.80 -5.00 -12.83
N MET A 90 -8.26 -5.51 -11.72
CA MET A 90 -7.38 -6.67 -11.74
C MET A 90 -8.10 -7.94 -12.23
N ASN A 91 -9.34 -8.17 -11.78
CA ASN A 91 -10.13 -9.29 -12.25
C ASN A 91 -10.40 -9.21 -13.76
N LYS A 92 -10.70 -8.01 -14.29
CA LYS A 92 -10.84 -7.79 -15.74
C LYS A 92 -9.56 -8.11 -16.50
N LYS A 93 -8.40 -7.64 -16.01
CA LYS A 93 -7.08 -7.95 -16.63
C LYS A 93 -6.79 -9.45 -16.66
N LEU A 94 -7.21 -10.18 -15.62
CA LEU A 94 -7.01 -11.62 -15.49
C LEU A 94 -8.11 -12.47 -16.15
N GLY A 95 -9.13 -11.86 -16.77
CA GLY A 95 -10.27 -12.57 -17.35
C GLY A 95 -11.10 -13.35 -16.33
N ARG A 96 -11.15 -12.87 -15.08
CA ARG A 96 -11.87 -13.50 -13.97
C ARG A 96 -13.17 -12.77 -13.67
N ASP A 97 -14.17 -13.53 -13.26
CA ASP A 97 -15.43 -12.97 -12.77
C ASP A 97 -15.23 -12.23 -11.44
N VAL A 98 -16.02 -11.17 -11.25
CA VAL A 98 -16.05 -10.41 -9.99
C VAL A 98 -16.66 -11.30 -8.90
N GLY A 99 -15.95 -11.51 -7.80
CA GLY A 99 -16.46 -12.32 -6.70
C GLY A 99 -15.45 -12.64 -5.62
N TYR A 100 -15.94 -13.35 -4.60
CA TYR A 100 -15.12 -13.82 -3.50
C TYR A 100 -14.18 -14.94 -3.97
N ASN A 101 -12.87 -14.67 -3.93
CA ASN A 101 -11.85 -15.69 -4.09
C ASN A 101 -11.47 -16.23 -2.71
N PHE A 102 -11.74 -17.52 -2.48
CA PHE A 102 -11.33 -18.17 -1.26
C PHE A 102 -9.80 -18.19 -1.15
N VAL A 103 -9.27 -17.66 -0.04
CA VAL A 103 -7.84 -17.68 0.27
C VAL A 103 -7.40 -19.13 0.38
N LYS A 104 -6.42 -19.52 -0.43
CA LYS A 104 -5.75 -20.82 -0.35
C LYS A 104 -4.35 -20.56 0.19
N PRO A 105 -4.12 -20.57 1.52
CA PRO A 105 -2.91 -20.04 2.13
C PRO A 105 -1.63 -20.59 1.51
N LYS A 106 -1.56 -21.91 1.25
CA LYS A 106 -0.41 -22.52 0.58
C LYS A 106 -0.18 -22.00 -0.83
N ARG A 107 -1.24 -21.84 -1.62
CA ARG A 107 -1.15 -21.36 -3.02
C ARG A 107 -0.83 -19.88 -3.07
N ASP A 108 -1.46 -19.09 -2.20
CA ASP A 108 -1.31 -17.64 -2.21
C ASP A 108 0.07 -17.23 -1.68
N ILE A 109 0.58 -17.92 -0.66
CA ILE A 109 1.97 -17.76 -0.20
C ILE A 109 2.94 -18.22 -1.30
N ALA A 110 2.70 -19.35 -1.95
CA ALA A 110 3.56 -19.82 -3.03
C ALA A 110 3.58 -18.84 -4.22
N PHE A 111 2.46 -18.17 -4.52
CA PHE A 111 2.38 -17.17 -5.58
C PHE A 111 3.22 -15.93 -5.24
N HIS A 112 3.08 -15.40 -4.02
CA HIS A 112 3.91 -14.29 -3.56
C HIS A 112 5.39 -14.64 -3.50
N LEU A 113 5.73 -15.85 -3.03
CA LEU A 113 7.11 -16.32 -3.02
C LEU A 113 7.66 -16.48 -4.44
N ALA A 114 6.87 -16.95 -5.39
CA ALA A 114 7.30 -17.11 -6.78
C ALA A 114 7.68 -15.76 -7.40
N GLU A 115 6.84 -14.73 -7.22
CA GLU A 115 7.12 -13.36 -7.70
C GLU A 115 8.41 -12.80 -7.09
N THR A 116 8.58 -12.95 -5.77
CA THR A 116 9.81 -12.47 -5.09
C THR A 116 11.05 -13.26 -5.52
N VAL A 117 10.93 -14.56 -5.77
CA VAL A 117 12.04 -15.41 -6.21
C VAL A 117 12.44 -15.11 -7.65
N GLU A 118 11.48 -14.78 -8.52
CA GLU A 118 11.72 -14.39 -9.91
C GLU A 118 12.49 -13.06 -10.01
N ASP A 119 12.15 -12.08 -9.17
CA ASP A 119 12.89 -10.82 -9.07
C ASP A 119 14.34 -11.05 -8.63
N VAL A 120 14.54 -11.87 -7.58
CA VAL A 120 15.88 -12.21 -7.06
C VAL A 120 16.69 -13.00 -8.09
N LEU A 121 16.07 -13.91 -8.84
CA LEU A 121 16.71 -14.63 -9.94
C LEU A 121 17.19 -13.67 -11.03
N THR A 122 16.33 -12.73 -11.43
CA THR A 122 16.67 -11.73 -12.47
C THR A 122 17.82 -10.83 -12.03
N GLU A 123 17.84 -10.40 -10.76
CA GLU A 123 18.94 -9.62 -10.20
C GLU A 123 20.25 -10.43 -10.17
N ALA A 124 20.18 -11.69 -9.75
CA ALA A 124 21.34 -12.58 -9.72
C ALA A 124 21.89 -12.85 -11.14
N GLU A 125 21.03 -13.10 -12.12
CA GLU A 125 21.44 -13.28 -13.52
C GLU A 125 22.09 -12.02 -14.09
N THR A 126 21.58 -10.84 -13.74
CA THR A 126 22.16 -9.56 -14.15
C THR A 126 23.55 -9.37 -13.55
N GLU A 127 23.73 -9.70 -12.27
CA GLU A 127 25.01 -9.60 -11.58
C GLU A 127 26.03 -10.63 -12.11
N ILE A 128 25.61 -11.85 -12.40
CA ILE A 128 26.45 -12.86 -13.07
C ILE A 128 26.94 -12.31 -14.42
N GLY A 129 26.04 -11.78 -15.25
CA GLY A 129 26.42 -11.22 -16.55
C GLY A 129 27.35 -10.00 -16.44
N ARG A 130 27.28 -9.24 -15.34
CA ARG A 130 28.23 -8.15 -15.05
C ARG A 130 29.61 -8.71 -14.72
N LEU A 131 29.68 -9.71 -13.84
CA LEU A 131 30.93 -10.34 -13.41
C LEU A 131 31.62 -11.09 -14.56
N GLU A 132 30.87 -11.76 -15.43
CA GLU A 132 31.41 -12.43 -16.61
C GLU A 132 32.12 -11.44 -17.55
N LYS A 133 31.54 -10.25 -17.77
CA LYS A 133 32.17 -9.20 -18.57
C LYS A 133 33.42 -8.62 -17.92
N GLU A 134 33.42 -8.45 -16.59
CA GLU A 134 34.60 -8.00 -15.86
C GLU A 134 35.74 -9.03 -15.93
N LEU A 135 35.39 -10.32 -15.83
CA LEU A 135 36.36 -11.41 -15.95
C LEU A 135 36.97 -11.45 -17.35
N GLU A 136 36.16 -11.35 -18.40
CA GLU A 136 36.63 -11.34 -19.79
C GLU A 136 37.58 -10.15 -20.06
N ALA A 137 37.24 -8.97 -19.54
CA ALA A 137 38.09 -7.78 -19.66
C ALA A 137 39.44 -7.94 -18.93
N GLU A 138 39.44 -8.55 -17.74
CA GLU A 138 40.68 -8.80 -16.99
C GLU A 138 41.54 -9.88 -17.65
N ASP A 139 40.92 -10.93 -18.22
CA ASP A 139 41.63 -11.97 -18.98
C ASP A 139 42.31 -11.40 -20.23
N GLU A 140 41.62 -10.53 -20.97
CA GLU A 140 42.21 -9.81 -22.10
C GLU A 140 43.39 -8.94 -21.67
N GLU A 141 43.23 -8.20 -20.57
CA GLU A 141 44.28 -7.34 -20.04
C GLU A 141 45.49 -8.16 -19.55
N PHE A 142 45.25 -9.30 -18.91
CA PHE A 142 46.29 -10.22 -18.51
C PHE A 142 47.05 -10.78 -19.71
N ALA A 143 46.35 -11.17 -20.77
CA ALA A 143 46.95 -11.62 -22.02
C ALA A 143 47.83 -10.53 -22.66
N ARG A 144 47.34 -9.28 -22.70
CA ARG A 144 48.12 -8.11 -23.17
C ARG A 144 49.40 -7.92 -22.35
N ARG A 145 49.30 -7.93 -21.02
CA ARG A 145 50.46 -7.78 -20.12
C ARG A 145 51.49 -8.89 -20.31
N LYS A 146 51.04 -10.13 -20.49
CA LYS A 146 51.91 -11.28 -20.75
C LYS A 146 52.68 -11.14 -22.07
N GLN A 147 52.02 -10.64 -23.12
CA GLN A 147 52.66 -10.36 -24.40
C GLN A 147 53.75 -9.29 -24.25
N ILE A 148 53.42 -8.15 -23.62
CA ILE A 148 54.37 -7.05 -23.36
C ILE A 148 55.59 -7.56 -22.58
N LEU A 149 55.36 -8.39 -21.56
CA LEU A 149 56.46 -8.95 -20.75
C LEU A 149 57.38 -9.86 -21.57
N THR A 150 56.82 -10.64 -22.50
CA THR A 150 57.58 -11.50 -23.42
C THR A 150 58.42 -10.68 -24.40
N GLU A 151 57.84 -9.60 -24.94
CA GLU A 151 58.54 -8.66 -25.82
C GLU A 151 59.68 -7.94 -25.08
N LEU A 152 59.44 -7.46 -23.86
CA LEU A 152 60.45 -6.84 -23.00
C LEU A 152 61.59 -7.81 -22.67
N ALA A 153 61.28 -9.06 -22.31
CA ALA A 153 62.29 -10.08 -22.05
C ALA A 153 63.19 -10.30 -23.28
N THR A 154 62.59 -10.41 -24.47
CA THR A 154 63.33 -10.56 -25.73
C THR A 154 64.24 -9.36 -26.03
N VAL A 155 63.77 -8.13 -25.77
CA VAL A 155 64.57 -6.91 -25.93
C VAL A 155 65.76 -6.91 -24.98
N VAL A 156 65.53 -7.26 -23.70
CA VAL A 156 66.58 -7.33 -22.68
C VAL A 156 67.63 -8.38 -23.06
N GLU A 157 67.21 -9.59 -23.46
CA GLU A 157 68.11 -10.64 -23.93
C GLU A 157 68.94 -10.19 -25.14
N SER A 158 68.30 -9.53 -26.12
CA SER A 158 68.98 -8.97 -27.29
C SER A 158 70.02 -7.91 -26.92
N GLN A 159 69.69 -7.02 -25.98
CA GLN A 159 70.62 -5.99 -25.49
C GLN A 159 71.78 -6.62 -24.71
N GLN A 160 71.53 -7.61 -23.86
CA GLN A 160 72.58 -8.35 -23.16
C GLN A 160 73.55 -9.02 -24.14
N GLN A 161 73.04 -9.68 -25.19
CA GLN A 161 73.89 -10.29 -26.23
C GLN A 161 74.74 -9.25 -26.98
N LYS A 162 74.18 -8.07 -27.30
CA LYS A 162 74.93 -6.98 -27.94
C LYS A 162 76.06 -6.46 -27.06
N LEU A 163 75.79 -6.25 -25.77
CA LEU A 163 76.80 -5.83 -24.80
C LEU A 163 77.90 -6.86 -24.65
N TRP A 164 77.55 -8.15 -24.60
CA TRP A 164 78.52 -9.25 -24.50
C TRP A 164 79.49 -9.28 -25.70
N LYS A 165 78.94 -9.18 -26.92
CA LYS A 165 79.75 -9.13 -28.15
C LYS A 165 80.63 -7.88 -28.24
N SER A 166 80.15 -6.75 -27.72
CA SER A 166 80.93 -5.50 -27.67
C SER A 166 82.10 -5.57 -26.66
N ALA A 167 81.87 -6.24 -25.53
CA ALA A 167 82.91 -6.49 -24.52
C ALA A 167 84.01 -7.46 -25.02
N GLU A 168 83.65 -8.49 -25.79
CA GLU A 168 84.61 -9.41 -26.43
C GLU A 168 85.47 -8.72 -27.51
N GLY A 169 84.90 -7.79 -28.27
CA GLY A 169 85.63 -7.02 -29.29
C GLY A 169 86.61 -5.98 -28.70
N SER A 170 86.40 -5.53 -27.47
CA SER A 170 87.25 -4.52 -26.82
C SER A 170 88.47 -5.11 -26.11
N ASN A 171 88.48 -6.42 -25.84
CA ASN A 171 89.62 -7.15 -25.26
C ASN A 171 90.63 -7.69 -26.31
N SER A 172 90.45 -7.34 -27.59
CA SER A 172 91.25 -7.85 -28.72
C SER A 172 92.15 -6.79 -29.37
N THR A 173 92.41 -5.66 -28.70
CA THR A 173 93.38 -4.62 -29.13
C THR A 173 94.36 -4.35 -28.01
#